data_AF-A0A956UH77-F1
#
_entry.id   AF-A0A956UH77-F1
#
_cell.length_a   1.000
_cell.length_b   1.000
_cell.length_c   1.000
_cell.angle_alpha   90.00
_cell.angle_beta   90.00
_cell.angle_gamma   90.00
#
_symmetry.space_group_name_H-M   'P 1'
#
loop_
_entity.id
_entity.type
_entity.pdbx_description
1 polymer ?
#
loop_
_entity_poly.entity_id
_entity_poly.type
_entity_poly.pdbx_seq_one_letter_code
_entity_poly.pdbx_strand_id
1 'polypeptide(L)' 'QIRVIDNKGRQVATSRTDTGGNAGLAIPADLRPDEMTMEVSAEGFNVRHIRLDGTNVAPDLRTVLYGA' A
#
# COMPACT_ATOMS: atom_id res chain seq x y z
N GLN A 1 7.99 9.94 1.74
CA GLN A 1 6.53 10.16 1.81
C GLN A 1 5.83 8.81 1.82
N ILE A 2 4.72 8.72 2.54
CA ILE A 2 3.88 7.52 2.58
C ILE A 2 2.49 7.93 2.09
N ARG A 3 1.91 7.11 1.21
CA ARG A 3 0.57 7.30 0.66
C ARG A 3 -0.20 5.99 0.74
N VAL A 4 -1.46 6.04 1.14
CA VAL A 4 -2.36 4.87 1.14
C VAL A 4 -3.45 5.10 0.11
N ILE A 5 -3.72 4.07 -0.69
CA ILE A 5 -4.64 4.10 -1.83
C ILE A 5 -5.59 2.90 -1.68
N ASP A 6 -6.89 3.11 -1.90
CA ASP A 6 -7.87 2.02 -1.93
C ASP A 6 -7.89 1.28 -3.28
N ASN A 7 -8.67 0.20 -3.36
CA ASN A 7 -8.84 -0.60 -4.58
C ASN A 7 -9.55 0.13 -5.73
N LYS A 8 -10.09 1.34 -5.50
CA LYS A 8 -10.66 2.23 -6.52
C LYS A 8 -9.65 3.28 -6.99
N GLY A 9 -8.40 3.23 -6.51
CA GLY A 9 -7.36 4.18 -6.85
C GLY A 9 -7.49 5.52 -6.12
N ARG A 10 -8.36 5.63 -5.11
CA ARG A 10 -8.51 6.87 -4.33
C ARG A 10 -7.46 6.91 -3.24
N GLN A 11 -6.81 8.07 -3.06
CA GLN A 11 -5.96 8.30 -1.91
C GLN A 11 -6.81 8.41 -0.64
N VAL A 12 -6.54 7.54 0.34
CA VAL A 12 -7.27 7.51 1.62
C VAL A 12 -6.49 8.21 2.74
N ALA A 13 -5.16 8.17 2.69
CA ALA A 13 -4.31 8.81 3.68
C ALA A 13 -2.93 9.13 3.10
N THR A 14 -2.23 10.07 3.73
CA THR A 14 -0.80 10.32 3.48
C THR A 14 -0.10 10.71 4.78
N SER A 15 1.18 10.38 4.90
CA SER A 15 1.99 10.70 6.07
C SER A 15 3.47 10.83 5.69
N ARG A 16 4.27 11.29 6.63
CA ARG A 16 5.73 11.28 6.57
C ARG A 16 6.25 10.62 7.85
N THR A 17 7.39 9.96 7.74
CA THR A 17 8.06 9.42 8.92
C THR A 17 8.53 10.56 9.82
N ASP A 18 8.40 10.37 11.13
CA ASP A 18 8.99 11.23 12.14
C ASP A 18 10.50 10.98 12.28
N THR A 19 11.13 11.66 13.24
CA THR A 19 12.56 11.53 13.55
C THR A 19 12.94 10.14 14.08
N GLY A 20 11.98 9.36 14.58
CA GLY A 20 12.14 7.97 14.98
C GLY A 20 11.95 6.97 13.84
N GLY A 21 11.66 7.44 12.62
CA GLY A 21 11.39 6.60 11.46
C GLY A 21 9.98 6.01 11.44
N ASN A 22 9.08 6.45 12.31
CA ASN A 22 7.72 5.93 12.42
C ASN A 22 6.74 6.82 11.65
N ALA A 23 5.68 6.22 11.11
CA ALA A 23 4.57 6.96 10.54
C ALA A 23 3.24 6.37 10.99
N GLY A 24 2.40 7.22 11.61
CA GLY A 24 1.00 6.92 11.88
C GLY A 24 0.12 7.40 10.72
N LEU A 25 -0.91 6.63 10.41
CA LEU A 25 -1.93 6.92 9.39
C LEU A 25 -3.30 6.58 9.97
N ALA A 26 -4.25 7.50 9.88
CA ALA A 26 -5.65 7.19 10.16
C ALA A 26 -6.28 6.58 8.90
N ILE A 27 -6.91 5.42 9.04
CA ILE A 27 -7.55 4.69 7.95
C ILE A 27 -9.06 4.63 8.22
N PRO A 28 -9.92 4.86 7.20
CA PRO A 28 -11.36 4.70 7.35
C PRO A 28 -11.73 3.30 7.86
N ALA A 29 -12.60 3.24 8.87
CA ALA A 29 -12.97 1.97 9.52
C ALA A 29 -13.80 1.03 8.64
N ASP A 30 -14.38 1.55 7.56
CA ASP A 30 -15.15 0.80 6.57
C ASP A 30 -14.28 0.13 5.50
N LEU A 31 -12.98 0.42 5.45
CA LEU A 31 -12.03 -0.19 4.51
C LEU A 31 -11.26 -1.33 5.16
N ARG A 32 -11.18 -2.46 4.45
CA ARG A 32 -10.44 -3.63 4.90
C ARG A 32 -8.97 -3.57 4.45
N PRO A 33 -8.00 -4.09 5.22
CA PRO A 33 -6.57 -4.02 4.85
C PRO A 33 -6.22 -4.63 3.47
N ASP A 34 -6.94 -5.67 3.03
CA ASP A 34 -6.81 -6.29 1.71
C ASP A 34 -7.27 -5.38 0.55
N GLU A 35 -8.04 -4.34 0.85
CA GLU A 35 -8.55 -3.36 -0.11
C GLU A 35 -7.63 -2.15 -0.27
N MET A 36 -6.50 -2.11 0.43
CA MET A 36 -5.62 -0.94 0.49
C MET A 36 -4.17 -1.28 0.19
N THR A 37 -3.53 -0.42 -0.59
CA THR A 37 -2.09 -0.47 -0.87
C THR A 37 -1.41 0.79 -0.36
N MET A 38 -0.28 0.60 0.31
CA MET A 38 0.63 1.65 0.74
C MET A 38 1.78 1.79 -0.24
N GLU A 39 2.04 3.03 -0.65
CA GLU A 39 3.22 3.45 -1.38
C GLU A 39 4.18 4.16 -0.43
N VAL A 40 5.44 3.75 -0.42
CA VAL A 40 6.52 4.37 0.34
C VAL A 40 7.58 4.86 -0.63
N SER A 41 7.86 6.17 -0.60
CA SER A 41 8.85 6.83 -1.45
C SER A 41 9.83 7.65 -0.63
N ALA A 42 11.09 7.67 -1.04
CA ALA A 42 12.13 8.53 -0.48
C ALA A 42 13.11 8.90 -1.61
N GLU A 43 13.70 10.09 -1.52
CA GLU A 43 14.67 10.54 -2.51
C GLU A 43 15.89 9.61 -2.53
N GLY A 44 16.32 9.19 -3.73
CA GLY A 44 17.43 8.25 -3.90
C GLY A 44 17.08 6.78 -3.66
N PHE A 45 15.82 6.44 -3.35
CA PHE A 45 15.37 5.06 -3.13
C PHE A 45 14.27 4.64 -4.11
N ASN A 46 14.24 3.35 -4.41
CA ASN A 46 13.13 2.76 -5.17
C ASN A 46 11.83 2.84 -4.38
N VAL A 47 10.76 3.25 -5.06
CA VAL A 47 9.41 3.26 -4.51
C VAL A 47 8.98 1.83 -4.17
N ARG A 48 8.32 1.66 -3.03
CA ARG A 48 7.78 0.36 -2.58
C ARG A 48 6.26 0.42 -2.51
N HIS A 49 5.63 -0.66 -2.95
CA HIS A 49 4.19 -0.87 -2.83
C HIS A 49 3.94 -2.10 -1.96
N ILE A 50 3.06 -1.95 -0.97
CA ILE A 50 2.78 -2.96 0.05
C ILE A 50 1.27 -3.02 0.26
N ARG A 51 0.66 -4.21 0.23
CA ARG A 51 -0.75 -4.35 0.65
C ARG A 51 -0.82 -4.36 2.18
N LEU A 52 -1.82 -3.71 2.77
CA LEU A 52 -1.86 -3.54 4.23
C LEU A 52 -2.12 -4.85 5.01
N ASP A 53 -2.59 -5.90 4.34
CA ASP A 53 -2.69 -7.25 4.88
C ASP A 53 -1.38 -8.08 4.77
N GLY A 54 -0.34 -7.52 4.15
CA GLY A 54 0.95 -8.18 3.94
C GLY A 54 0.99 -9.15 2.74
N THR A 55 -0.10 -9.32 2.00
CA THR A 55 -0.11 -10.17 0.80
C THR A 55 0.56 -9.49 -0.39
N ASN A 56 0.87 -10.28 -1.43
CA ASN A 56 1.52 -9.76 -2.63
C ASN A 56 0.62 -8.75 -3.36
N VAL A 57 1.17 -7.57 -3.66
CA VAL A 57 0.51 -6.57 -4.50
C VAL A 57 0.37 -7.08 -5.93
N ALA A 58 1.35 -7.88 -6.40
CA ALA A 58 1.36 -8.46 -7.73
C ALA A 58 0.27 -9.52 -7.89
N PRO A 59 -0.39 -9.60 -9.06
CA PRO A 59 -1.30 -10.69 -9.36
C PRO A 59 -0.55 -12.02 -9.40
N ASP A 60 -1.26 -13.11 -9.11
CA ASP A 60 -0.75 -14.45 -9.38
C ASP A 60 -0.67 -14.65 -10.90
N LEU A 61 0.52 -14.47 -11.45
CA LEU A 61 0.75 -14.57 -12.89
C LEU A 61 0.46 -15.97 -13.43
N ARG A 62 0.61 -17.04 -12.63
CA ARG A 62 0.26 -18.38 -13.10
C ARG A 62 -1.23 -18.49 -13.33
N THR A 63 -2.02 -18.07 -12.35
CA THR A 63 -3.48 -18.08 -12.48
C THR A 63 -3.94 -17.21 -13.65
N VAL A 64 -3.34 -16.03 -13.82
CA VAL A 64 -3.70 -15.11 -14.91
C VAL A 64 -3.37 -15.69 -16.29
N LEU A 65 -2.21 -16.32 -16.44
CA LEU A 65 -1.72 -16.79 -17.75
C LEU A 65 -2.24 -18.18 -18.13
N TYR A 66 -2.47 -19.05 -17.15
CA TYR A 66 -2.70 -20.48 -17.40
C TYR A 66 -4.00 -21.03 -16.78
N GLY A 67 -4.71 -20.26 -15.97
CA GLY A 67 -5.87 -20.75 -15.24
C GLY A 67 -5.50 -21.59 -14.01
N ALA A 68 -6.50 -22.31 -13.48
CA ALA A 68 -6.38 -23.18 -12.31
C ALA A 68 -6.13 -24.64 -12.70
#